data_AF-A0A5S5DWH0-F1
#
_entry.id   AF-A0A5S5DWH0-F1
#
_cell.length_a   1.000
_cell.length_b   1.000
_cell.length_c   1.000
_cell.angle_alpha   90.00
_cell.angle_beta   90.00
_cell.angle_gamma   90.00
#
_symmetry.space_group_name_H-M   'P 1'
#
loop_
_entity.id
_entity.type
_entity.pdbx_description
1 polymer ?
#
loop_
_entity_poly.entity_id
_entity_poly.type
_entity_poly.pdbx_seq_one_letter_code
_entity_poly.pdbx_strand_id
1 'polypeptide(L)'
;MKKKYLFISLTLLLISCGSSRSFQSFFNEHKNEIGVTTFQVPNFMRSVLSSISPEMNGIFSNINDFKFITFNEISVEKQRELIQQINLVTANNYKDVLRQNTPEKTKILSVIEDGNIVKKVIVFNSTLAKTSVFYLKGTFNPNTLRKISETNQFDDLSKKLLQSYQLPTNTGFNPNY
;
A
#
# COMPACT_ATOMS: atom_id res chain seq x y z
N MET A 1 24.71 -16.90 42.88
CA MET A 1 23.85 -17.51 41.82
C MET A 1 22.66 -16.63 41.43
N LYS A 2 21.98 -15.92 42.37
CA LYS A 2 20.83 -15.04 42.09
C LYS A 2 21.06 -13.92 41.04
N LYS A 3 22.26 -13.32 40.98
CA LYS A 3 22.60 -12.25 40.00
C LYS A 3 22.66 -12.73 38.54
N LYS A 4 22.95 -14.01 38.28
CA LYS A 4 23.04 -14.57 36.92
C LYS A 4 21.64 -14.77 36.29
N TYR A 5 20.64 -15.13 37.11
CA TYR A 5 19.25 -15.27 36.67
C TYR A 5 18.60 -13.92 36.33
N LEU A 6 18.98 -12.85 37.05
CA LEU A 6 18.53 -11.50 36.74
C LEU A 6 19.01 -11.04 35.35
N PHE A 7 20.26 -11.38 35.00
CA PHE A 7 20.84 -11.02 33.71
C PHE A 7 20.16 -11.77 32.54
N ILE A 8 19.85 -13.06 32.72
CA ILE A 8 19.11 -13.88 31.74
C ILE A 8 17.67 -13.41 31.58
N SER A 9 17.01 -13.04 32.68
CA SER A 9 15.65 -12.47 32.62
C SER A 9 15.63 -11.11 31.91
N LEU A 10 16.69 -10.31 32.02
CA LEU A 10 16.80 -9.02 31.36
C LEU A 10 17.08 -9.16 29.85
N THR A 11 17.87 -10.14 29.42
CA THR A 11 18.08 -10.42 27.99
C THR A 11 16.84 -11.00 27.31
N LEU A 12 16.03 -11.83 28.00
CA LEU A 12 14.77 -12.32 27.43
C LEU A 12 13.72 -11.21 27.20
N LEU A 13 13.75 -10.13 28.00
CA LEU A 13 12.84 -8.98 27.84
C LEU A 13 13.19 -8.08 26.64
N LEU A 14 14.42 -8.15 26.12
CA LEU A 14 14.87 -7.33 24.98
C LEU A 14 14.54 -7.96 23.61
N ILE A 15 14.14 -9.23 23.57
CA ILE A 15 13.81 -9.95 22.32
C ILE A 15 12.33 -9.76 21.95
N SER A 16 11.49 -9.20 22.82
CA SER A 16 10.07 -8.94 22.51
C SER A 16 9.83 -7.72 21.62
N CYS A 17 10.81 -7.33 20.79
CA CYS A 17 10.62 -6.29 19.80
C CYS A 17 9.78 -6.88 18.65
N GLY A 18 8.46 -6.85 18.81
CA GLY A 18 7.53 -6.90 17.69
C GLY A 18 7.79 -5.67 16.84
N SER A 19 8.82 -5.71 15.99
CA SER A 19 9.25 -4.59 15.19
C SER A 19 8.10 -4.18 14.27
N SER A 20 7.45 -3.06 14.60
CA SER A 20 6.43 -2.46 13.74
C SER A 20 7.02 -2.30 12.34
N ARG A 21 6.39 -2.90 11.32
CA ARG A 21 6.86 -2.76 9.95
C ARG A 21 6.36 -1.44 9.37
N SER A 22 7.16 -0.78 8.55
CA SER A 22 6.70 0.35 7.76
C SER A 22 6.23 -0.13 6.39
N PHE A 23 5.32 0.62 5.75
CA PHE A 23 4.94 0.33 4.36
C PHE A 23 6.17 0.32 3.43
N GLN A 24 7.15 1.18 3.69
CA GLN A 24 8.37 1.23 2.89
C GLN A 24 9.19 -0.07 2.98
N SER A 25 9.22 -0.71 4.16
CA SER A 25 9.84 -2.02 4.34
C SER A 25 9.11 -3.08 3.51
N PHE A 26 7.79 -3.17 3.66
CA PHE A 26 6.94 -4.09 2.89
C PHE A 26 7.14 -3.92 1.37
N PHE A 27 7.13 -2.68 0.88
CA PHE A 27 7.32 -2.39 -0.54
C PHE A 27 8.71 -2.83 -1.03
N ASN A 28 9.77 -2.53 -0.27
CA ASN A 28 11.13 -2.89 -0.66
C ASN A 28 11.40 -4.40 -0.63
N GLU A 29 10.75 -5.13 0.27
CA GLU A 29 10.84 -6.59 0.38
C GLU A 29 10.27 -7.27 -0.87
N HIS A 30 9.12 -6.81 -1.36
CA HIS A 30 8.40 -7.49 -2.44
C HIS A 30 8.65 -6.93 -3.85
N LYS A 31 9.20 -5.72 -4.01
CA LYS A 31 9.28 -5.07 -5.34
C LYS A 31 10.11 -5.82 -6.40
N ASN A 32 10.97 -6.74 -5.97
CA ASN A 32 11.84 -7.53 -6.83
C ASN A 32 11.39 -9.00 -6.93
N GLU A 33 10.26 -9.37 -6.33
CA GLU A 33 9.73 -10.73 -6.43
C GLU A 33 9.25 -11.03 -7.86
N ILE A 34 9.43 -12.28 -8.28
CA ILE A 34 8.98 -12.75 -9.60
C ILE A 34 7.45 -12.66 -9.68
N GLY A 35 6.93 -12.14 -10.80
CA GLY A 35 5.49 -12.00 -11.02
C GLY A 35 4.82 -10.84 -10.29
N VAL A 36 5.59 -10.08 -9.50
CA VAL A 36 5.11 -8.85 -8.86
C VAL A 36 5.25 -7.67 -9.80
N THR A 37 4.19 -6.86 -9.90
CA THR A 37 4.26 -5.56 -10.57
C THR A 37 4.23 -4.46 -9.54
N THR A 38 5.23 -3.59 -9.56
CA THR A 38 5.26 -2.40 -8.71
C THR A 38 5.26 -1.12 -9.52
N PHE A 39 4.70 -0.08 -8.93
CA PHE A 39 4.68 1.24 -9.48
C PHE A 39 4.92 2.25 -8.36
N GLN A 40 5.94 3.08 -8.52
CA GLN A 40 6.24 4.17 -7.62
C GLN A 40 6.29 5.44 -8.45
N VAL A 41 5.41 6.39 -8.15
CA VAL A 41 5.24 7.62 -8.95
C VAL A 41 6.29 8.63 -8.54
N PRO A 42 7.24 8.99 -9.41
CA PRO A 42 8.10 10.13 -9.19
C PRO A 42 7.30 11.44 -9.30
N ASN A 43 7.82 12.52 -8.72
CA ASN A 43 7.10 13.80 -8.64
C ASN A 43 6.63 14.34 -10.01
N PHE A 44 7.43 14.13 -11.07
CA PHE A 44 7.09 14.61 -12.41
C PHE A 44 5.97 13.82 -13.09
N MET A 45 5.64 12.62 -12.63
CA MET A 45 4.58 11.77 -13.20
C MET A 45 3.24 11.91 -12.45
N ARG A 46 3.14 12.80 -11.47
CA ARG A 46 1.90 12.96 -10.69
C ARG A 46 0.72 13.41 -11.55
N SER A 47 0.96 14.26 -12.55
CA SER A 47 -0.08 14.69 -13.52
C SER A 47 -0.63 13.51 -14.35
N VAL A 48 0.20 12.50 -14.60
CA VAL A 48 -0.21 11.30 -15.32
C VAL A 48 -1.27 10.52 -14.52
N LEU A 49 -1.19 10.50 -13.19
CA LEU A 49 -2.21 9.85 -12.35
C LEU A 49 -3.60 10.46 -12.55
N SER A 50 -3.68 11.80 -12.63
CA SER A 50 -4.95 12.49 -12.87
C SER A 50 -5.50 12.25 -14.27
N SER A 51 -4.64 12.00 -15.27
CA SER A 51 -5.07 11.60 -16.61
C SER A 51 -5.55 10.14 -16.66
N ILE A 52 -4.93 9.25 -15.88
CA ILE A 52 -5.30 7.82 -15.80
C ILE A 52 -6.65 7.66 -15.08
N SER A 53 -6.87 8.35 -13.95
CA SER A 53 -8.16 8.32 -13.27
C SER A 53 -8.60 9.73 -12.87
N PRO A 54 -9.28 10.44 -13.80
CA PRO A 54 -9.85 11.77 -13.53
C PRO A 54 -10.83 11.77 -12.35
N GLU A 55 -11.49 10.63 -12.09
CA GLU A 55 -12.43 10.45 -10.99
C GLU A 55 -11.76 10.55 -9.61
N MET A 56 -10.45 10.25 -9.57
CA MET A 56 -9.62 10.31 -8.37
C MET A 56 -8.76 11.59 -8.30
N ASN A 57 -8.98 12.56 -9.20
CA ASN A 57 -8.16 13.77 -9.29
C ASN A 57 -8.09 14.55 -7.96
N GLY A 58 -9.18 14.58 -7.18
CA GLY A 58 -9.19 15.23 -5.85
C GLY A 58 -8.23 14.60 -4.83
N ILE A 59 -7.87 13.32 -5.01
CA ILE A 59 -6.83 12.65 -4.21
C ILE A 59 -5.44 12.95 -4.79
N PHE A 60 -5.28 12.86 -6.11
CA PHE A 60 -3.96 12.97 -6.74
C PHE A 60 -3.38 14.38 -6.76
N SER A 61 -4.20 15.43 -6.73
CA SER A 61 -3.71 16.82 -6.68
C SER A 61 -2.84 17.11 -5.46
N ASN A 62 -3.09 16.43 -4.33
CA ASN A 62 -2.41 16.65 -3.06
C ASN A 62 -1.49 15.48 -2.66
N ILE A 63 -1.15 14.60 -3.61
CA ILE A 63 -0.30 13.44 -3.34
C ILE A 63 1.18 13.82 -3.37
N ASN A 64 1.89 13.44 -2.32
CA ASN A 64 3.33 13.60 -2.15
C ASN A 64 4.10 12.32 -2.49
N ASP A 65 3.50 11.16 -2.27
CA ASP A 65 4.10 9.85 -2.55
C ASP A 65 2.96 8.90 -2.91
N PHE A 66 3.13 8.19 -4.02
CA PHE A 66 2.22 7.15 -4.46
C PHE A 66 3.00 5.91 -4.78
N LYS A 67 2.63 4.80 -4.14
CA LYS A 67 3.17 3.48 -4.40
C LYS A 67 2.03 2.50 -4.59
N PHE A 68 2.20 1.63 -5.56
CA PHE A 68 1.29 0.55 -5.88
C PHE A 68 2.11 -0.72 -6.07
N ILE A 69 1.62 -1.82 -5.52
CA ILE A 69 2.20 -3.14 -5.71
C ILE A 69 1.07 -4.13 -5.92
N THR A 70 1.21 -5.03 -6.89
CA THR A 70 0.25 -6.10 -7.17
C THR A 70 0.96 -7.42 -7.39
N PHE A 71 0.30 -8.46 -6.89
CA PHE A 71 0.67 -9.86 -6.99
C PHE A 71 -0.46 -10.56 -7.72
N ASN A 72 -0.14 -11.29 -8.79
CA ASN A 72 -1.11 -12.06 -9.55
C ASN A 72 -0.93 -13.55 -9.20
N GLU A 73 -2.04 -14.29 -9.14
CA GLU A 73 -2.05 -15.75 -8.96
C GLU A 73 -1.19 -16.23 -7.76
N ILE A 74 -1.54 -15.75 -6.56
CA ILE A 74 -0.81 -16.09 -5.33
C ILE A 74 -1.35 -17.37 -4.68
N SER A 75 -0.49 -18.09 -3.97
CA SER A 75 -0.91 -19.20 -3.11
C SER A 75 -1.64 -18.72 -1.86
N VAL A 76 -2.35 -19.64 -1.19
CA VAL A 76 -3.02 -19.37 0.09
C VAL A 76 -2.00 -18.96 1.16
N GLU A 77 -0.82 -19.57 1.16
CA GLU A 77 0.27 -19.26 2.09
C GLU A 77 0.77 -17.84 1.87
N LYS A 78 1.04 -17.46 0.62
CA LYS A 78 1.46 -16.09 0.28
C LYS A 78 0.37 -15.08 0.60
N GLN A 79 -0.90 -15.41 0.39
CA GLN A 79 -2.01 -14.55 0.77
C GLN A 79 -2.02 -14.28 2.28
N ARG A 80 -1.90 -15.32 3.09
CA ARG A 80 -1.85 -15.19 4.57
C ARG A 80 -0.63 -14.39 5.01
N GLU A 81 0.53 -14.64 4.41
CA GLU A 81 1.75 -13.88 4.64
C GLU A 81 1.52 -12.39 4.37
N LEU A 82 1.04 -12.02 3.19
CA LEU A 82 0.78 -10.63 2.82
C LEU A 82 -0.24 -9.94 3.76
N ILE A 83 -1.30 -10.66 4.15
CA ILE A 83 -2.28 -10.15 5.13
C ILE A 83 -1.59 -9.89 6.49
N GLN A 84 -0.78 -10.82 6.98
CA GLN A 84 -0.05 -10.65 8.23
C GLN A 84 0.92 -9.48 8.17
N GLN A 85 1.68 -9.36 7.08
CA GLN A 85 2.62 -8.26 6.89
C GLN A 85 1.90 -6.91 6.86
N ILE A 86 0.78 -6.80 6.16
CA ILE A 86 -0.01 -5.56 6.12
C ILE A 86 -0.63 -5.24 7.47
N ASN A 87 -1.09 -6.23 8.23
CA ASN A 87 -1.55 -6.01 9.60
C ASN A 87 -0.43 -5.45 10.49
N LEU A 88 0.81 -5.93 10.35
CA LEU A 88 1.97 -5.36 11.07
C LEU A 88 2.29 -3.92 10.63
N VAL A 89 2.05 -3.59 9.37
CA VAL A 89 2.21 -2.22 8.85
C VAL A 89 1.13 -1.30 9.40
N THR A 90 -0.14 -1.70 9.37
CA THR A 90 -1.25 -0.85 9.79
C THR A 90 -1.41 -0.79 11.30
N ALA A 91 -0.92 -1.77 12.05
CA ALA A 91 -0.85 -1.69 13.52
C ALA A 91 -0.01 -0.48 14.01
N ASN A 92 0.88 0.07 13.16
CA ASN A 92 1.72 1.21 13.51
C ASN A 92 1.03 2.55 13.23
N ASN A 93 0.19 3.01 14.17
CA ASN A 93 -0.46 4.32 14.15
C ASN A 93 -1.45 4.56 13.00
N TYR A 94 -1.84 3.52 12.25
CA TYR A 94 -2.98 3.65 11.33
C TYR A 94 -4.29 3.33 12.05
N LYS A 95 -5.35 3.99 11.59
CA LYS A 95 -6.73 3.72 11.95
C LYS A 95 -7.41 3.04 10.77
N ASP A 96 -8.01 1.89 11.01
CA ASP A 96 -8.80 1.20 9.99
C ASP A 96 -10.14 1.93 9.79
N VAL A 97 -10.37 2.44 8.58
CA VAL A 97 -11.63 3.05 8.16
C VAL A 97 -12.58 1.98 7.65
N LEU A 98 -12.04 0.98 6.95
CA LEU A 98 -12.78 -0.18 6.47
C LEU A 98 -11.91 -1.42 6.62
N ARG A 99 -12.47 -2.47 7.19
CA ARG A 99 -11.87 -3.80 7.19
C ARG A 99 -12.97 -4.83 6.92
N GLN A 100 -12.79 -5.61 5.87
CA GLN A 100 -13.69 -6.68 5.49
C GLN A 100 -12.85 -7.93 5.20
N ASN A 101 -13.03 -8.96 6.02
CA ASN A 101 -12.35 -10.23 5.88
C ASN A 101 -13.40 -11.32 5.62
N THR A 102 -13.33 -11.97 4.47
CA THR A 102 -14.06 -13.21 4.16
C THR A 102 -13.03 -14.31 3.88
N PRO A 103 -13.44 -15.59 3.84
CA PRO A 103 -12.51 -16.68 3.52
C PRO A 103 -11.80 -16.50 2.17
N GLU A 104 -12.44 -15.85 1.19
CA GLU A 104 -11.95 -15.68 -0.18
C GLU A 104 -11.32 -14.31 -0.44
N LYS A 105 -11.67 -13.30 0.37
CA LYS A 105 -11.31 -11.90 0.12
C LYS A 105 -10.98 -11.14 1.40
N THR A 106 -9.90 -10.37 1.36
CA THR A 106 -9.57 -9.39 2.40
C THR A 106 -9.49 -7.99 1.80
N LYS A 107 -10.20 -7.02 2.39
CA LYS A 107 -10.12 -5.59 2.05
C LYS A 107 -9.81 -4.80 3.31
N ILE A 108 -8.78 -3.97 3.26
CA ILE A 108 -8.37 -3.09 4.37
C ILE A 108 -8.12 -1.70 3.80
N LEU A 109 -8.75 -0.69 4.41
CA LEU A 109 -8.43 0.71 4.24
C LEU A 109 -8.00 1.26 5.58
N SER A 110 -6.74 1.68 5.67
CA SER A 110 -6.18 2.24 6.89
C SER A 110 -5.59 3.62 6.62
N VAL A 111 -5.74 4.53 7.56
CA VAL A 111 -5.34 5.93 7.42
C VAL A 111 -4.52 6.42 8.61
N ILE A 112 -3.65 7.40 8.37
CA ILE A 112 -3.11 8.24 9.44
C ILE A 112 -3.75 9.62 9.29
N GLU A 113 -4.43 10.06 10.33
CA GLU A 113 -5.10 11.36 10.43
C GLU A 113 -4.23 12.35 11.21
N ASP A 114 -4.32 13.63 10.87
CA ASP A 114 -3.71 14.75 11.58
C ASP A 114 -4.76 15.87 11.65
N GLY A 115 -5.52 15.91 12.76
CA GLY A 115 -6.72 16.74 12.85
C GLY A 115 -7.76 16.39 11.79
N ASN A 116 -8.10 17.36 10.93
CA ASN A 116 -9.14 17.22 9.91
C ASN A 116 -8.61 16.78 8.53
N ILE A 117 -7.35 16.34 8.44
CA ILE A 117 -6.73 15.89 7.19
C ILE A 117 -6.18 14.48 7.33
N VAL A 118 -6.24 13.73 6.23
CA VAL A 118 -5.58 12.41 6.13
C VAL A 118 -4.20 12.60 5.51
N LYS A 119 -3.16 12.09 6.20
CA LYS A 119 -1.75 12.20 5.78
C LYS A 119 -1.25 10.99 5.01
N LYS A 120 -1.71 9.81 5.40
CA LYS A 120 -1.33 8.54 4.77
C LYS A 120 -2.55 7.66 4.60
N VAL A 121 -2.58 6.91 3.52
CA VAL A 121 -3.63 5.94 3.20
C VAL A 121 -2.95 4.66 2.74
N ILE A 122 -3.40 3.53 3.26
CA ILE A 122 -3.11 2.20 2.73
C ILE A 122 -4.43 1.57 2.30
N VAL A 123 -4.48 1.10 1.06
CA VAL A 123 -5.60 0.30 0.54
C VAL A 123 -5.07 -1.06 0.16
N PHE A 124 -5.51 -2.10 0.86
CA PHE A 124 -5.14 -3.48 0.60
C PHE A 124 -6.38 -4.24 0.14
N ASN A 125 -6.30 -4.87 -1.03
CA ASN A 125 -7.33 -5.76 -1.56
C ASN A 125 -6.66 -7.08 -1.94
N SER A 126 -7.15 -8.20 -1.42
CA SER A 126 -6.54 -9.51 -1.62
C SER A 126 -7.56 -10.59 -1.92
N THR A 127 -7.33 -11.28 -3.04
CA THR A 127 -7.87 -12.60 -3.39
C THR A 127 -6.70 -13.47 -3.87
N LEU A 128 -6.93 -14.77 -4.08
CA LEU A 128 -5.91 -15.65 -4.68
C LEU A 128 -5.56 -15.26 -6.12
N ALA A 129 -6.54 -14.79 -6.88
CA ALA A 129 -6.32 -14.35 -8.26
C ALA A 129 -5.47 -13.05 -8.31
N LYS A 130 -5.71 -12.14 -7.37
CA LYS A 130 -5.03 -10.84 -7.35
C LYS A 130 -4.98 -10.24 -5.95
N THR A 131 -3.79 -9.86 -5.53
CA THR A 131 -3.58 -9.03 -4.33
C THR A 131 -2.92 -7.73 -4.71
N SER A 132 -3.45 -6.61 -4.22
CA SER A 132 -2.99 -5.27 -4.55
C SER A 132 -2.92 -4.40 -3.30
N VAL A 133 -1.89 -3.56 -3.25
CA VAL A 133 -1.67 -2.62 -2.16
C VAL A 133 -1.36 -1.25 -2.74
N PHE A 134 -2.17 -0.27 -2.37
CA PHE A 134 -1.91 1.15 -2.62
C PHE A 134 -1.41 1.81 -1.35
N TYR A 135 -0.43 2.67 -1.50
CA TYR A 135 0.02 3.60 -0.48
C TYR A 135 0.03 5.01 -1.05
N LEU A 136 -0.65 5.91 -0.35
CA LEU A 136 -0.76 7.32 -0.70
C LEU A 136 -0.30 8.13 0.51
N LYS A 137 0.65 9.05 0.30
CA LYS A 137 1.03 10.07 1.29
C LYS A 137 0.69 11.42 0.71
N GLY A 138 0.07 12.30 1.48
CA GLY A 138 -0.39 13.59 0.97
C GLY A 138 -1.18 14.37 2.01
N THR A 139 -2.04 15.25 1.53
CA THR A 139 -3.04 15.95 2.34
C THR A 139 -4.40 15.71 1.73
N PHE A 140 -5.18 14.79 2.29
CA PHE A 140 -6.47 14.39 1.71
C PHE A 140 -7.63 14.80 2.61
N ASN A 141 -8.75 15.15 1.97
CA ASN A 141 -10.03 15.36 2.65
C ASN A 141 -10.64 13.98 3.03
N PRO A 142 -10.97 13.74 4.31
CA PRO A 142 -11.55 12.46 4.75
C PRO A 142 -12.83 12.06 3.99
N ASN A 143 -13.69 13.02 3.63
CA ASN A 143 -14.93 12.75 2.91
C ASN A 143 -14.69 12.25 1.48
N THR A 144 -13.71 12.84 0.79
CA THR A 144 -13.29 12.42 -0.55
C THR A 144 -12.74 11.00 -0.52
N LEU A 145 -11.91 10.69 0.49
CA LEU A 145 -11.35 9.34 0.67
C LEU A 145 -12.45 8.31 0.95
N ARG A 146 -13.43 8.64 1.81
CA ARG A 146 -14.55 7.78 2.12
C ARG A 146 -15.36 7.42 0.87
N LYS A 147 -15.73 8.41 0.06
CA LYS A 147 -16.47 8.21 -1.20
C LYS A 147 -15.74 7.27 -2.17
N ILE A 148 -14.42 7.44 -2.30
CA ILE A 148 -13.59 6.64 -3.21
C ILE A 148 -13.34 5.23 -2.66
N SER A 149 -13.42 5.05 -1.33
CA SER A 149 -13.28 3.73 -0.70
C SER A 149 -14.52 2.83 -0.77
N GLU A 150 -15.71 3.47 -0.70
CA GLU A 150 -17.02 2.82 -0.83
C GLU A 150 -17.28 2.39 -2.29
N THR A 151 -16.53 2.96 -3.24
CA THR A 151 -16.62 2.66 -4.66
C THR A 151 -15.44 1.78 -5.12
N ASN A 152 -15.58 1.07 -6.24
CA ASN A 152 -14.52 0.19 -6.78
C ASN A 152 -13.38 0.98 -7.48
N GLN A 153 -13.14 2.24 -7.09
CA GLN A 153 -12.26 3.17 -7.79
C GLN A 153 -10.78 2.76 -7.68
N PHE A 154 -10.34 2.21 -6.54
CA PHE A 154 -8.97 1.68 -6.42
C PHE A 154 -8.73 0.44 -7.29
N ASP A 155 -9.75 -0.41 -7.45
CA ASP A 155 -9.64 -1.58 -8.33
C ASP A 155 -9.61 -1.16 -9.80
N ASP A 156 -10.39 -0.15 -10.18
CA ASP A 156 -10.36 0.46 -11.52
C ASP A 156 -9.02 1.14 -11.80
N LEU A 157 -8.52 1.96 -10.86
CA LEU A 157 -7.19 2.55 -10.92
C LEU A 157 -6.11 1.48 -11.11
N SER A 158 -6.20 0.36 -10.38
CA SER A 158 -5.25 -0.75 -10.55
C SER A 158 -5.23 -1.27 -11.99
N LYS A 159 -6.42 -1.48 -12.59
CA LYS A 159 -6.53 -1.94 -13.98
C LYS A 159 -5.97 -0.91 -14.96
N LYS A 160 -6.37 0.35 -14.82
CA LYS A 160 -5.93 1.45 -15.69
C LYS A 160 -4.43 1.70 -15.60
N LEU A 161 -3.84 1.63 -14.40
CA LEU A 161 -2.39 1.69 -14.21
C LEU A 161 -1.71 0.55 -14.95
N LEU A 162 -2.11 -0.71 -14.72
CA LEU A 162 -1.50 -1.85 -15.41
C LEU A 162 -1.61 -1.73 -16.94
N GLN A 163 -2.76 -1.29 -17.47
CA GLN A 163 -2.95 -1.06 -18.91
C GLN A 163 -2.05 0.06 -19.45
N SER A 164 -1.97 1.20 -18.75
CA SER A 164 -1.19 2.36 -19.21
C SER A 164 0.31 2.07 -19.34
N TYR A 165 0.85 1.13 -18.54
CA TYR A 165 2.26 0.73 -18.57
C TYR A 165 2.53 -0.54 -19.39
N GLN A 166 1.49 -1.31 -19.75
CA GLN A 166 1.60 -2.43 -20.69
C GLN A 166 1.62 -1.98 -22.15
N LEU A 167 1.31 -0.72 -22.44
CA LEU A 167 1.54 -0.14 -23.76
C LEU A 167 3.05 -0.11 -24.01
N PRO A 168 3.56 -0.72 -25.09
CA PRO A 168 4.93 -0.47 -25.50
C PRO A 168 5.10 1.04 -25.65
N THR A 169 6.10 1.60 -24.99
CA THR A 169 6.59 2.96 -25.23
C THR A 169 7.16 3.01 -26.65
N ASN A 170 6.27 3.00 -27.65
CA ASN A 170 6.55 3.28 -29.04
C ASN A 170 6.41 4.78 -29.33
N THR A 171 6.51 5.61 -28.29
CA THR A 171 6.94 7.00 -28.44
C THR A 171 8.42 7.02 -28.07
N GLY A 172 9.27 6.87 -29.07
CA GLY A 172 10.70 7.09 -28.92
C GLY A 172 10.93 8.43 -28.21
N PHE A 173 11.77 8.40 -27.18
CA PHE A 173 12.44 9.62 -26.74
C PHE A 173 13.17 10.17 -27.97
N ASN A 174 12.66 11.24 -28.57
CA ASN A 174 13.42 12.03 -29.53
C ASN A 174 14.26 13.01 -28.71
N PRO A 175 15.58 12.82 -28.56
CA PRO A 175 16.41 13.63 -27.68
C PRO A 175 16.81 14.98 -28.29
N ASN A 176 16.08 15.50 -29.28
CA ASN A 176 16.37 16.77 -29.91
C ASN A 176 15.38 17.86 -29.50
N TYR A 177 15.60 18.46 -28.33
CA TYR A 177 15.34 19.87 -28.03
C TYR A 177 16.28 20.34 -26.92
#